data_AF-A0AAD7N500-F1
#
_entry.id   AF-A0AAD7N500-F1
#
_cell.length_a   1.000
_cell.length_b   1.000
_cell.length_c   1.000
_cell.angle_alpha   90.00
_cell.angle_beta   90.00
_cell.angle_gamma   90.00
#
_symmetry.space_group_name_H-M   'P 1'
#
loop_
_entity.id
_entity.type
_entity.pdbx_description
1 polymer ?
#
loop_
_entity_poly.entity_id
_entity_poly.type
_entity_poly.pdbx_seq_one_letter_code
_entity_poly.pdbx_strand_id
1 'polypeptide(L)'
;MASRPCPCAVCKGQIPQKPATRNNHLERNGPFTNPASLSSQLITNPIPSQSTLERRSPASSDSGGGPFYGYPSDDSSPDLASPSIHLAAFGNREDIDPGSDSDSLSLHSYHKSDSTCSRSASPEDDMPLTSDYDEDSEMEDGNDLEIQVLEDAPDYISRERLFADTDSDEEDGLVDDDLELPPAFSEHRSLRNAYIHVFANATFHGATHVQSQIHLTSVHSALSSAQVPLDISAFARTLATVERRLGVNVDDTIIYFFVCPECWKRHHPSELKEPDFSSTCTRDNCSGQLYTRKRLASGREKRTPTKIMPFFPPNIAIQRMMRRPAKYEECNHWRKENDHGPAPPISLEDWLANTDMDLPLGDIHDGWRWRNIPAFLKREWDERRRNLKDVPLFKSPPRFVSLPCGLLLTINIDWYFFAFA
;
A
#
# COMPACT_ATOMS: atom_id res chain seq x y z
N MET A 1 11.95 5.70 45.99
CA MET A 1 11.24 6.69 45.14
C MET A 1 9.75 6.46 45.24
N ALA A 2 8.95 7.48 45.51
CA ALA A 2 7.49 7.36 45.50
C ALA A 2 6.94 7.25 44.07
N SER A 3 5.94 6.40 43.87
CA SER A 3 5.20 6.34 42.60
C SER A 3 4.34 7.59 42.43
N ARG A 4 4.17 8.04 41.18
CA ARG A 4 3.29 9.16 40.82
C ARG A 4 2.29 8.71 39.75
N PRO A 5 1.06 9.26 39.74
CA PRO A 5 0.09 8.95 38.70
C PRO A 5 0.65 9.26 37.30
N CYS A 6 0.35 8.39 36.33
CA CYS A 6 0.80 8.53 34.95
C CYS A 6 -0.16 9.40 34.14
N PRO A 7 0.28 10.56 33.60
CA PRO A 7 -0.60 11.51 32.92
C PRO A 7 -0.73 11.25 31.41
N CYS A 8 -0.43 10.03 30.93
CA CYS A 8 -0.61 9.69 29.52
C CYS A 8 -2.09 9.44 29.16
N ALA A 9 -2.43 9.52 27.87
CA ALA A 9 -3.82 9.41 27.37
C ALA A 9 -4.55 8.13 27.81
N VAL A 10 -3.82 7.02 27.97
CA VAL A 10 -4.35 5.73 28.43
C VAL A 10 -4.57 5.70 29.95
N CYS A 11 -3.58 6.12 30.74
CA CYS A 11 -3.64 6.01 32.21
C CYS A 11 -4.47 7.10 32.88
N LYS A 12 -4.71 8.24 32.22
CA LYS A 12 -5.58 9.36 32.67
C LYS A 12 -5.34 9.81 34.12
N GLY A 13 -4.08 9.72 34.59
CA GLY A 13 -3.71 10.07 35.97
C GLY A 13 -4.21 9.13 37.06
N GLN A 14 -4.79 7.96 36.75
CA GLN A 14 -5.36 7.06 37.76
C GLN A 14 -4.38 6.00 38.28
N ILE A 15 -3.38 5.61 37.48
CA ILE A 15 -2.45 4.52 37.82
C ILE A 15 -1.11 5.11 38.31
N PRO A 16 -0.71 4.90 39.58
CA PRO A 16 0.58 5.33 40.09
C PRO A 16 1.71 4.41 39.58
N GLN A 17 2.66 4.98 38.85
CA GLN A 17 3.78 4.26 38.24
C GLN A 17 5.14 4.72 38.79
N LYS A 18 6.18 3.87 38.62
CA LYS A 18 7.58 4.25 38.85
C LYS A 18 8.04 5.24 37.74
N PRO A 19 9.02 6.13 38.00
CA PRO A 19 9.40 7.18 37.05
C PRO A 19 9.75 6.68 35.63
N ALA A 20 10.56 5.62 35.51
CA ALA A 20 10.95 5.06 34.22
C ALA A 20 9.73 4.53 33.41
N THR A 21 8.88 3.72 34.04
CA THR A 21 7.64 3.20 33.42
C THR A 21 6.72 4.33 32.97
N ARG A 22 6.61 5.40 33.76
CA ARG A 22 5.78 6.56 33.47
C ARG A 22 6.27 7.35 32.26
N ASN A 23 7.59 7.51 32.10
CA ASN A 23 8.17 8.21 30.95
C ASN A 23 7.94 7.43 29.65
N ASN A 24 8.22 6.12 29.65
CA ASN A 24 7.93 5.24 28.51
C ASN A 24 6.43 5.22 28.13
N HIS A 25 5.54 5.25 29.12
CA HIS A 25 4.09 5.40 28.88
C HIS A 25 3.70 6.76 28.28
N LEU A 26 4.41 7.84 28.61
CA LEU A 26 4.17 9.17 28.06
C LEU A 26 4.69 9.29 26.62
N GLU A 27 5.88 8.77 26.34
CA GLU A 27 6.45 8.68 25.00
C GLU A 27 5.53 7.87 24.07
N ARG A 28 5.07 6.69 24.51
CA ARG A 28 4.28 5.79 23.67
C ARG A 28 2.82 6.21 23.45
N ASN A 29 2.21 6.93 24.40
CA ASN A 29 0.75 7.21 24.37
C ASN A 29 0.39 8.71 24.36
N GLY A 30 1.38 9.60 24.41
CA GLY A 30 1.17 11.05 24.50
C GLY A 30 0.59 11.52 25.84
N PRO A 31 0.67 12.83 26.15
CA PRO A 31 0.05 13.42 27.34
C PRO A 31 -1.48 13.49 27.22
N PHE A 32 -2.18 13.31 28.33
CA PHE A 32 -3.63 13.51 28.41
C PHE A 32 -3.99 15.00 28.45
N THR A 33 -4.57 15.52 27.37
CA THR A 33 -5.18 16.86 27.32
C THR A 33 -6.62 16.83 27.85
N ASN A 34 -6.88 17.50 28.96
CA ASN A 34 -8.25 17.60 29.50
C ASN A 34 -9.06 18.65 28.70
N PRO A 35 -10.15 18.27 27.99
CA PRO A 35 -10.90 19.21 27.14
C PRO A 35 -11.51 20.40 27.91
N ALA A 36 -11.69 20.30 29.23
CA ALA A 36 -12.23 21.38 30.06
C ALA A 36 -11.34 22.64 30.11
N SER A 37 -10.06 22.59 29.70
CA SER A 37 -9.16 23.74 29.72
C SER A 37 -9.18 24.60 28.44
N LEU A 38 -9.85 24.17 27.37
CA LEU A 38 -9.82 24.85 26.06
C LEU A 38 -10.97 25.88 25.88
N SER A 39 -12.08 25.75 26.60
CA SER A 39 -13.27 26.60 26.40
C SER A 39 -13.14 28.04 26.92
N SER A 40 -12.01 28.44 27.53
CA SER A 40 -11.87 29.73 28.22
C SER A 40 -11.14 30.83 27.42
N GLN A 41 -10.72 30.59 26.16
CA GLN A 41 -9.89 31.55 25.40
C GLN A 41 -10.45 32.00 24.02
N LEU A 42 -11.68 31.61 23.65
CA LEU A 42 -12.25 31.94 22.32
C LEU A 42 -13.54 32.78 22.39
N ILE A 43 -13.49 33.94 23.04
CA ILE A 43 -14.51 34.99 22.86
C ILE A 43 -13.84 36.38 22.84
N THR A 44 -13.60 36.93 21.63
CA THR A 44 -13.75 38.35 21.27
C THR A 44 -13.25 38.59 19.84
N ASN A 45 -14.17 38.81 18.89
CA ASN A 45 -14.03 39.78 17.77
C ASN A 45 -15.35 39.83 16.97
N PRO A 46 -15.89 41.01 16.64
CA PRO A 46 -17.14 41.15 15.89
C PRO A 46 -16.95 41.05 14.37
N ILE A 47 -17.90 40.42 13.69
CA ILE A 47 -17.95 40.29 12.22
C ILE A 47 -18.63 41.53 11.61
N PRO A 48 -18.05 42.18 10.56
CA PRO A 48 -18.75 43.23 9.82
C PRO A 48 -19.82 42.65 8.89
N SER A 49 -20.98 43.28 8.85
CA SER A 49 -22.07 42.91 7.95
C SER A 49 -21.75 43.19 6.48
N GLN A 50 -22.14 42.28 5.59
CA GLN A 50 -22.22 42.54 4.15
C GLN A 50 -23.64 42.34 3.61
N SER A 51 -23.90 43.03 2.51
CA SER A 51 -25.22 43.39 2.00
C SER A 51 -25.88 42.34 1.10
N THR A 52 -27.21 42.39 1.09
CA THR A 52 -28.11 41.74 0.14
C THR A 52 -27.69 41.90 -1.32
N LEU A 53 -27.72 40.81 -2.09
CA LEU A 53 -27.70 40.81 -3.55
C LEU A 53 -28.79 39.87 -4.09
N GLU A 54 -29.48 40.31 -5.14
CA GLU A 54 -30.75 39.75 -5.57
C GLU A 54 -30.62 38.45 -6.40
N ARG A 55 -31.50 37.49 -6.11
CA ARG A 55 -31.60 36.21 -6.81
C ARG A 55 -32.40 36.38 -8.12
N ARG A 56 -31.75 36.31 -9.28
CA ARG A 56 -32.42 36.18 -10.58
C ARG A 56 -32.34 34.74 -11.11
N SER A 57 -33.49 34.09 -11.23
CA SER A 57 -33.63 32.81 -11.92
C SER A 57 -33.69 32.99 -13.44
N PRO A 58 -32.99 32.16 -14.24
CA PRO A 58 -33.34 31.93 -15.64
C PRO A 58 -34.29 30.72 -15.78
N ALA A 59 -35.06 30.71 -16.87
CA ALA A 59 -36.09 29.71 -17.13
C ALA A 59 -35.54 28.39 -17.69
N SER A 60 -36.27 27.31 -17.44
CA SER A 60 -36.11 26.03 -18.13
C SER A 60 -36.41 26.19 -19.62
N SER A 61 -35.62 25.51 -20.45
CA SER A 61 -35.97 25.20 -21.84
C SER A 61 -35.64 23.74 -22.14
N ASP A 62 -36.43 23.16 -23.02
CA ASP A 62 -36.74 21.73 -23.08
C ASP A 62 -36.07 21.04 -24.27
N SER A 63 -35.84 19.74 -24.14
CA SER A 63 -35.63 18.69 -25.15
C SER A 63 -34.92 19.01 -26.49
N GLY A 64 -33.80 18.32 -26.71
CA GLY A 64 -33.20 18.10 -28.04
C GLY A 64 -32.51 16.74 -28.12
N GLY A 65 -33.17 15.74 -28.71
CA GLY A 65 -32.67 14.35 -28.75
C GLY A 65 -31.46 14.15 -29.67
N GLY A 66 -30.49 13.35 -29.22
CA GLY A 66 -29.32 12.89 -29.99
C GLY A 66 -29.45 11.43 -30.46
N PRO A 67 -28.81 11.04 -31.57
CA PRO A 67 -29.07 9.75 -32.23
C PRO A 67 -28.36 8.56 -31.56
N PHE A 68 -29.07 7.43 -31.54
CA PHE A 68 -28.64 6.13 -31.05
C PHE A 68 -27.65 5.47 -32.03
N TYR A 69 -26.37 5.38 -31.67
CA TYR A 69 -25.38 4.60 -32.43
C TYR A 69 -25.38 3.14 -31.93
N GLY A 70 -26.11 2.28 -32.65
CA GLY A 70 -26.01 0.84 -32.46
C GLY A 70 -24.69 0.30 -33.02
N TYR A 71 -23.97 -0.50 -32.24
CA TYR A 71 -22.96 -1.41 -32.77
C TYR A 71 -23.63 -2.68 -33.31
N PRO A 72 -23.11 -3.31 -34.38
CA PRO A 72 -23.63 -4.58 -34.86
C PRO A 72 -23.27 -5.70 -33.89
N SER A 73 -24.28 -6.47 -33.46
CA SER A 73 -24.07 -7.77 -32.84
C SER A 73 -23.86 -8.79 -33.96
N ASP A 74 -22.62 -9.21 -34.19
CA ASP A 74 -22.34 -10.39 -35.03
C ASP A 74 -22.72 -11.65 -34.25
N ASP A 75 -23.88 -12.19 -34.58
CA ASP A 75 -24.46 -13.39 -33.99
C ASP A 75 -24.12 -14.61 -34.86
N SER A 76 -22.97 -15.28 -34.58
CA SER A 76 -22.53 -16.49 -35.29
C SER A 76 -21.38 -17.24 -34.60
N SER A 77 -21.69 -18.19 -33.71
CA SER A 77 -20.98 -19.49 -33.65
C SER A 77 -21.70 -20.53 -32.77
N PRO A 78 -21.53 -21.84 -33.02
CA PRO A 78 -22.53 -22.85 -32.65
C PRO A 78 -22.24 -23.64 -31.37
N ASP A 79 -23.23 -24.44 -30.99
CA ASP A 79 -23.25 -25.37 -29.86
C ASP A 79 -21.96 -26.18 -29.66
N LEU A 80 -21.40 -26.11 -28.45
CA LEU A 80 -20.56 -27.16 -27.89
C LEU A 80 -21.11 -27.57 -26.52
N ALA A 81 -21.45 -28.85 -26.41
CA ALA A 81 -22.15 -29.40 -25.24
C ALA A 81 -21.26 -29.50 -24.00
N SER A 82 -21.69 -28.91 -22.89
CA SER A 82 -21.13 -29.18 -21.57
C SER A 82 -21.63 -30.52 -21.02
N PRO A 83 -20.76 -31.40 -20.50
CA PRO A 83 -21.18 -32.65 -19.87
C PRO A 83 -21.79 -32.38 -18.49
N SER A 84 -22.95 -32.97 -18.22
CA SER A 84 -23.65 -32.85 -16.94
C SER A 84 -22.90 -33.61 -15.83
N ILE A 85 -22.40 -32.89 -14.82
CA ILE A 85 -21.90 -33.52 -13.60
C ILE A 85 -23.09 -33.88 -12.71
N HIS A 86 -23.37 -35.18 -12.59
CA HIS A 86 -24.29 -35.71 -11.59
C HIS A 86 -23.71 -35.51 -10.18
N LEU A 87 -24.24 -34.56 -9.42
CA LEU A 87 -24.01 -34.48 -7.98
C LEU A 87 -25.04 -35.36 -7.26
N ALA A 88 -24.58 -36.47 -6.68
CA ALA A 88 -25.44 -37.42 -5.99
C ALA A 88 -25.95 -36.82 -4.65
N ALA A 89 -27.24 -36.98 -4.39
CA ALA A 89 -27.86 -36.52 -3.16
C ALA A 89 -27.50 -37.42 -1.97
N PHE A 90 -27.12 -36.81 -0.85
CA PHE A 90 -27.35 -37.34 0.49
C PHE A 90 -27.95 -36.23 1.34
N GLY A 91 -29.12 -36.49 1.92
CA GLY A 91 -29.79 -35.55 2.80
C GLY A 91 -29.32 -35.70 4.25
N ASN A 92 -29.48 -34.64 5.03
CA ASN A 92 -30.53 -34.64 6.04
C ASN A 92 -30.96 -33.19 6.32
N ARG A 93 -32.26 -33.01 6.58
CA ARG A 93 -32.82 -31.76 7.11
C ARG A 93 -32.73 -31.83 8.62
N GLU A 94 -32.16 -30.80 9.23
CA GLU A 94 -32.59 -30.34 10.55
C GLU A 94 -32.92 -28.86 10.40
N ASP A 95 -34.12 -28.47 10.84
CA ASP A 95 -34.67 -27.14 10.60
C ASP A 95 -34.01 -26.12 11.56
N ILE A 96 -33.44 -25.04 11.02
CA ILE A 96 -32.90 -23.92 11.81
C ILE A 96 -33.57 -22.61 11.35
N ASP A 97 -34.00 -21.85 12.35
CA ASP A 97 -34.83 -20.64 12.29
C ASP A 97 -34.12 -19.46 11.61
N PRO A 98 -34.75 -18.69 10.69
CA PRO A 98 -34.12 -17.54 10.06
C PRO A 98 -34.11 -16.32 11.00
N GLY A 99 -33.10 -16.28 11.88
CA GLY A 99 -32.73 -15.09 12.63
C GLY A 99 -32.29 -13.95 11.70
N SER A 100 -33.08 -12.88 11.68
CA SER A 100 -32.80 -11.64 10.93
C SER A 100 -31.77 -10.79 11.67
N ASP A 101 -30.50 -10.85 11.29
CA ASP A 101 -29.50 -9.84 11.65
C ASP A 101 -28.80 -9.29 10.39
N SER A 102 -29.09 -8.04 10.08
CA SER A 102 -28.45 -7.28 9.01
C SER A 102 -27.26 -6.51 9.56
N ASP A 103 -26.10 -7.17 9.69
CA ASP A 103 -24.87 -6.53 10.15
C ASP A 103 -24.31 -5.57 9.08
N SER A 104 -24.64 -4.29 9.23
CA SER A 104 -24.01 -3.20 8.50
C SER A 104 -22.55 -3.05 8.93
N LEU A 105 -21.61 -3.32 8.03
CA LEU A 105 -20.18 -3.07 8.25
C LEU A 105 -19.92 -1.56 8.39
N SER A 106 -19.91 -1.09 9.64
CA SER A 106 -19.64 0.31 9.98
C SER A 106 -18.17 0.64 9.72
N LEU A 107 -17.91 1.47 8.71
CA LEU A 107 -16.57 1.89 8.32
C LEU A 107 -15.98 2.80 9.40
N HIS A 108 -14.98 2.32 10.14
CA HIS A 108 -14.32 3.13 11.18
C HIS A 108 -13.52 4.29 10.56
N SER A 109 -14.12 5.49 10.59
CA SER A 109 -13.47 6.74 10.22
C SER A 109 -12.28 7.04 11.15
N TYR A 110 -11.08 7.10 10.57
CA TYR A 110 -9.88 7.58 11.27
C TYR A 110 -9.92 9.11 11.37
N HIS A 111 -10.29 9.63 12.54
CA HIS A 111 -10.12 11.06 12.84
C HIS A 111 -8.63 11.41 12.93
N LYS A 112 -8.14 12.14 11.92
CA LYS A 112 -6.81 12.75 11.89
C LYS A 112 -6.84 14.00 12.76
N SER A 113 -6.07 14.02 13.85
CA SER A 113 -5.93 15.20 14.71
C SER A 113 -4.87 16.15 14.15
N ASP A 114 -5.28 17.34 13.73
CA ASP A 114 -4.38 18.41 13.31
C ASP A 114 -3.49 18.88 14.46
N SER A 115 -2.18 18.89 14.24
CA SER A 115 -1.18 19.33 15.21
C SER A 115 -0.64 20.71 14.82
N THR A 116 -1.25 21.77 15.36
CA THR A 116 -0.80 23.15 15.14
C THR A 116 0.42 23.47 16.01
N CYS A 117 1.59 23.61 15.41
CA CYS A 117 2.83 23.92 16.12
C CYS A 117 2.98 25.44 16.36
N SER A 118 2.60 25.91 17.55
CA SER A 118 2.78 27.31 17.97
C SER A 118 4.23 27.55 18.43
N ARG A 119 5.04 28.19 17.58
CA ARG A 119 6.45 28.48 17.87
C ARG A 119 6.61 29.91 18.42
N SER A 120 6.85 30.03 19.72
CA SER A 120 7.16 31.31 20.39
C SER A 120 8.60 31.74 20.09
N ALA A 121 8.77 32.95 19.54
CA ALA A 121 10.07 33.57 19.37
C ALA A 121 10.65 34.06 20.71
N SER A 122 11.97 33.98 20.88
CA SER A 122 12.74 34.62 21.95
C SER A 122 13.97 35.28 21.33
N PRO A 123 14.52 36.36 21.95
CA PRO A 123 15.46 37.23 21.26
C PRO A 123 16.86 36.64 21.11
N GLU A 124 17.60 37.21 20.16
CA GLU A 124 18.99 36.89 19.84
C GLU A 124 19.92 37.52 20.88
N ASP A 125 20.85 36.74 21.44
CA ASP A 125 22.01 37.24 22.20
C ASP A 125 23.28 36.84 21.45
N ASP A 126 24.03 37.85 20.98
CA ASP A 126 25.30 37.69 20.27
C ASP A 126 26.38 37.04 21.16
N MET A 127 26.96 35.93 20.70
CA MET A 127 28.14 35.31 21.32
C MET A 127 29.24 35.09 20.27
N PRO A 128 30.49 35.53 20.53
CA PRO A 128 31.54 35.58 19.51
C PRO A 128 32.12 34.20 19.18
N LEU A 129 32.37 33.99 17.89
CA LEU A 129 33.10 32.84 17.37
C LEU A 129 34.55 32.81 17.90
N THR A 130 34.87 31.80 18.69
CA THR A 130 36.25 31.35 18.93
C THR A 130 36.46 30.01 18.23
N SER A 131 37.49 29.95 17.39
CA SER A 131 37.93 28.77 16.66
C SER A 131 38.59 27.72 17.58
N ASP A 132 38.94 26.59 16.96
CA ASP A 132 39.97 25.64 17.40
C ASP A 132 39.60 24.65 18.51
N TYR A 133 38.90 23.57 18.13
CA TYR A 133 39.08 22.24 18.72
C TYR A 133 38.98 21.14 17.65
N ASP A 134 40.13 20.52 17.34
CA ASP A 134 40.20 19.16 16.81
C ASP A 134 39.84 18.18 17.94
N GLU A 135 38.92 17.24 17.70
CA GLU A 135 39.08 15.82 18.08
C GLU A 135 37.91 14.99 17.53
N ASP A 136 38.23 14.02 16.66
CA ASP A 136 37.29 13.02 16.15
C ASP A 136 36.89 12.04 17.27
N SER A 137 35.85 12.41 18.03
CA SER A 137 35.17 11.49 18.94
C SER A 137 34.00 10.83 18.21
N GLU A 138 34.24 9.67 17.61
CA GLU A 138 33.20 8.76 17.12
C GLU A 138 32.35 8.27 18.31
N MET A 139 31.32 9.04 18.66
CA MET A 139 30.32 8.69 19.67
C MET A 139 29.41 7.58 19.12
N GLU A 140 29.93 6.34 19.15
CA GLU A 140 29.23 5.09 18.87
C GLU A 140 28.25 4.79 20.04
N ASP A 141 27.25 5.66 20.24
CA ASP A 141 26.37 5.66 21.42
C ASP A 141 24.89 5.46 21.07
N GLY A 142 24.32 4.36 21.56
CA GLY A 142 22.89 4.26 21.90
C GLY A 142 21.94 3.49 20.96
N ASN A 143 22.26 3.29 19.67
CA ASN A 143 21.24 2.83 18.70
C ASN A 143 21.09 1.29 18.56
N ASP A 144 22.02 0.49 19.08
CA ASP A 144 22.00 -0.98 18.91
C ASP A 144 20.75 -1.66 19.50
N LEU A 145 20.14 -1.07 20.54
CA LEU A 145 18.93 -1.61 21.17
C LEU A 145 17.67 -1.39 20.31
N GLU A 146 17.62 -0.35 19.48
CA GLU A 146 16.47 -0.12 18.59
C GLU A 146 16.56 -1.00 17.34
N ILE A 147 17.78 -1.25 16.84
CA ILE A 147 18.04 -2.18 15.74
C ILE A 147 17.66 -3.63 16.13
N GLN A 148 18.02 -4.09 17.34
CA GLN A 148 17.66 -5.44 17.81
C GLN A 148 16.14 -5.67 17.89
N VAL A 149 15.35 -4.65 18.23
CA VAL A 149 13.88 -4.75 18.26
C VAL A 149 13.27 -4.85 16.86
N LEU A 150 13.94 -4.29 15.84
CA LEU A 150 13.53 -4.40 14.44
C LEU A 150 13.90 -5.75 13.81
N GLU A 151 15.02 -6.37 14.21
CA GLU A 151 15.43 -7.68 13.69
C GLU A 151 14.44 -8.82 14.01
N ASP A 152 13.71 -8.71 15.13
CA ASP A 152 12.64 -9.65 15.53
C ASP A 152 11.27 -9.34 14.89
N ALA A 153 11.13 -8.24 14.15
CA ALA A 153 9.86 -7.89 13.49
C ALA A 153 9.61 -8.81 12.28
N PRO A 154 8.40 -9.40 12.14
CA PRO A 154 8.10 -10.40 11.11
C PRO A 154 8.29 -9.86 9.68
N ASP A 155 7.99 -8.57 9.48
CA ASP A 155 8.05 -7.87 8.20
C ASP A 155 9.42 -7.23 7.92
N TYR A 156 10.39 -7.35 8.85
CA TYR A 156 11.73 -6.78 8.67
C TYR A 156 12.63 -7.76 7.90
N ILE A 157 13.07 -7.32 6.72
CA ILE A 157 14.04 -8.04 5.91
C ILE A 157 15.36 -7.26 5.96
N SER A 158 16.37 -7.84 6.61
CA SER A 158 17.69 -7.23 6.64
C SER A 158 18.26 -7.08 5.22
N ARG A 159 19.00 -5.99 5.01
CA ARG A 159 19.72 -5.73 3.76
C ARG A 159 20.66 -6.88 3.40
N GLU A 160 21.20 -7.56 4.39
CA GLU A 160 22.06 -8.73 4.26
C GLU A 160 21.28 -9.92 3.69
N ARG A 161 20.00 -10.07 4.01
CA ARG A 161 19.14 -11.16 3.51
C ARG A 161 18.67 -10.91 2.08
N LEU A 162 18.33 -9.67 1.72
CA LEU A 162 17.91 -9.28 0.36
C LEU A 162 18.97 -9.55 -0.72
N PHE A 163 20.25 -9.49 -0.35
CA PHE A 163 21.40 -9.73 -1.23
C PHE A 163 22.33 -10.80 -0.65
N ALA A 164 21.78 -11.77 0.07
CA ALA A 164 22.50 -13.01 0.32
C ALA A 164 22.52 -13.81 -0.99
N ASP A 165 23.68 -14.38 -1.33
CA ASP A 165 23.72 -15.48 -2.30
C ASP A 165 22.98 -16.66 -1.66
N THR A 166 21.68 -16.75 -1.91
CA THR A 166 20.94 -17.98 -1.71
C THR A 166 21.47 -18.96 -2.75
N ASP A 167 22.39 -19.83 -2.33
CA ASP A 167 22.98 -20.95 -3.10
C ASP A 167 21.93 -21.98 -3.61
N SER A 168 20.64 -21.69 -3.48
CA SER A 168 19.57 -22.37 -4.19
C SER A 168 19.54 -21.90 -5.64
N ASP A 169 19.67 -22.84 -6.58
CA ASP A 169 19.43 -22.63 -8.02
C ASP A 169 17.94 -22.33 -8.36
N GLU A 170 17.17 -21.79 -7.41
CA GLU A 170 15.88 -21.16 -7.65
C GLU A 170 16.15 -19.85 -8.39
N GLU A 171 16.13 -19.93 -9.71
CA GLU A 171 16.40 -18.82 -10.63
C GLU A 171 15.50 -17.62 -10.31
N ASP A 172 16.09 -16.48 -9.90
CA ASP A 172 15.40 -15.19 -9.67
C ASP A 172 14.87 -14.56 -10.98
N GLY A 173 14.37 -15.38 -11.90
CA GLY A 173 13.52 -14.91 -12.96
C GLY A 173 12.31 -14.23 -12.33
N LEU A 174 12.06 -12.98 -12.72
CA LEU A 174 10.75 -12.37 -12.51
C LEU A 174 9.75 -13.34 -13.12
N VAL A 175 8.98 -14.05 -12.27
CA VAL A 175 8.09 -15.12 -12.70
C VAL A 175 7.26 -14.60 -13.87
N ASP A 176 7.50 -15.16 -15.06
CA ASP A 176 6.78 -14.73 -16.24
C ASP A 176 5.31 -14.97 -15.94
N ASP A 177 4.44 -13.99 -16.21
CA ASP A 177 3.08 -13.89 -15.63
C ASP A 177 2.09 -14.90 -16.25
N ASP A 178 2.65 -15.96 -16.85
CA ASP A 178 2.07 -17.12 -17.52
C ASP A 178 1.39 -18.07 -16.52
N LEU A 179 0.38 -17.54 -15.82
CA LEU A 179 -0.80 -18.27 -15.32
C LEU A 179 -0.57 -19.46 -14.38
N GLU A 180 0.65 -19.75 -13.97
CA GLU A 180 0.94 -20.95 -13.18
C GLU A 180 0.26 -20.87 -11.80
N LEU A 181 -0.54 -21.90 -11.50
CA LEU A 181 -1.24 -21.97 -10.23
C LEU A 181 -0.20 -22.17 -9.11
N PRO A 182 -0.31 -21.45 -7.98
CA PRO A 182 0.64 -21.59 -6.88
C PRO A 182 0.83 -23.05 -6.45
N PRO A 183 2.04 -23.50 -6.07
CA PRO A 183 2.36 -24.92 -5.86
C PRO A 183 1.33 -25.68 -5.02
N ALA A 184 0.76 -25.04 -3.99
CA ALA A 184 -0.27 -25.62 -3.13
C ALA A 184 -1.53 -26.10 -3.87
N PHE A 185 -1.81 -25.62 -5.09
CA PHE A 185 -2.90 -26.09 -5.96
C PHE A 185 -2.68 -27.48 -6.54
N SER A 186 -1.42 -27.88 -6.77
CA SER A 186 -1.04 -29.25 -7.13
C SER A 186 -1.03 -30.19 -5.93
N GLU A 187 -0.83 -29.64 -4.73
CA GLU A 187 -0.70 -30.40 -3.49
C GLU A 187 -2.03 -30.91 -2.92
N HIS A 188 -1.94 -31.99 -2.15
CA HIS A 188 -3.08 -32.60 -1.48
C HIS A 188 -3.79 -31.61 -0.54
N ARG A 189 -5.13 -31.59 -0.60
CA ARG A 189 -6.03 -30.69 0.15
C ARG A 189 -5.70 -30.53 1.63
N SER A 190 -5.23 -31.57 2.32
CA SER A 190 -4.88 -31.49 3.75
C SER A 190 -3.62 -30.63 4.00
N LEU A 191 -2.65 -30.63 3.08
CA LEU A 191 -1.45 -29.80 3.19
C LEU A 191 -1.83 -28.32 2.94
N ARG A 192 -2.58 -28.09 1.86
CA ARG A 192 -3.15 -26.78 1.50
C ARG A 192 -3.99 -26.17 2.63
N ASN A 193 -4.86 -26.95 3.27
CA ASN A 193 -5.66 -26.47 4.40
C ASN A 193 -4.78 -26.11 5.61
N ALA A 194 -3.74 -26.89 5.91
CA ALA A 194 -2.80 -26.54 6.98
C ALA A 194 -2.06 -25.21 6.68
N TYR A 195 -1.67 -24.99 5.42
CA TYR A 195 -1.05 -23.74 4.97
C TYR A 195 -2.01 -22.55 5.11
N ILE A 196 -3.25 -22.70 4.64
CA ILE A 196 -4.29 -21.66 4.77
C ILE A 196 -4.54 -21.31 6.24
N HIS A 197 -4.64 -22.30 7.14
CA HIS A 197 -4.81 -22.04 8.58
C HIS A 197 -3.61 -21.33 9.21
N VAL A 198 -2.39 -21.73 8.87
CA VAL A 198 -1.18 -21.07 9.39
C VAL A 198 -1.07 -19.63 8.88
N PHE A 199 -1.30 -19.40 7.59
CA PHE A 199 -1.33 -18.07 7.00
C PHE A 199 -2.42 -17.19 7.64
N ALA A 200 -3.67 -17.66 7.69
CA ALA A 200 -4.77 -16.89 8.29
C ALA A 200 -4.53 -16.56 9.77
N ASN A 201 -3.94 -17.48 10.54
CA ASN A 201 -3.57 -17.22 11.93
C ASN A 201 -2.46 -16.15 12.06
N ALA A 202 -1.47 -16.15 11.17
CA ALA A 202 -0.45 -15.10 11.14
C ALA A 202 -1.06 -13.74 10.75
N THR A 203 -1.73 -13.67 9.61
CA THR A 203 -2.25 -12.43 9.02
C THR A 203 -3.39 -11.79 9.82
N PHE A 204 -4.33 -12.57 10.34
CA PHE A 204 -5.57 -12.05 10.96
C PHE A 204 -5.66 -12.25 12.47
N HIS A 205 -4.83 -13.12 13.05
CA HIS A 205 -4.86 -13.45 14.48
C HIS A 205 -3.53 -13.21 15.19
N GLY A 206 -2.54 -12.62 14.51
CA GLY A 206 -1.27 -12.19 15.12
C GLY A 206 -0.37 -13.34 15.57
N ALA A 207 -0.51 -14.53 14.99
CA ALA A 207 0.36 -15.65 15.31
C ALA A 207 1.80 -15.38 14.83
N THR A 208 2.79 -15.58 15.71
CA THR A 208 4.19 -15.28 15.39
C THR A 208 4.80 -16.30 14.41
N HIS A 209 5.95 -15.97 13.82
CA HIS A 209 6.70 -16.91 12.96
C HIS A 209 7.05 -18.20 13.71
N VAL A 210 7.42 -18.10 15.00
CA VAL A 210 7.73 -19.24 15.87
C VAL A 210 6.49 -20.11 16.11
N GLN A 211 5.33 -19.50 16.41
CA GLN A 211 4.07 -20.23 16.57
C GLN A 211 3.65 -20.93 15.27
N SER A 212 3.79 -20.24 14.14
CA SER A 212 3.51 -20.76 12.80
C SER A 212 4.41 -21.97 12.47
N GLN A 213 5.71 -21.87 12.76
CA GLN A 213 6.68 -22.96 12.58
C GLN A 213 6.39 -24.16 13.49
N ILE A 214 6.03 -23.93 14.76
CA ILE A 214 5.62 -25.00 15.70
C ILE A 214 4.37 -25.71 15.18
N HIS A 215 3.37 -24.96 14.70
CA HIS A 215 2.14 -25.53 14.15
C HIS A 215 2.43 -26.38 12.90
N LEU A 216 3.20 -25.87 11.93
CA LEU A 216 3.62 -26.63 10.74
C LEU A 216 4.40 -27.90 11.12
N THR A 217 5.33 -27.80 12.07
CA THR A 217 6.13 -28.95 12.54
C THR A 217 5.26 -30.01 13.22
N SER A 218 4.25 -29.59 13.98
CA SER A 218 3.26 -30.49 14.60
C SER A 218 2.42 -31.22 13.55
N VAL A 219 1.88 -30.49 12.55
CA VAL A 219 1.11 -31.07 11.44
C VAL A 219 1.96 -32.05 10.63
N HIS A 220 3.20 -31.68 10.28
CA HIS A 220 4.13 -32.58 9.60
C HIS A 220 4.34 -33.88 10.39
N SER A 221 4.55 -33.78 11.70
CA SER A 221 4.80 -34.93 12.58
C SER A 221 3.59 -35.85 12.69
N ALA A 222 2.38 -35.28 12.77
CA ALA A 222 1.13 -36.03 12.75
C ALA A 222 0.91 -36.76 11.42
N LEU A 223 1.11 -36.08 10.27
CA LEU A 223 0.99 -36.69 8.94
C LEU A 223 2.02 -37.81 8.72
N SER A 224 3.27 -37.60 9.16
CA SER A 224 4.33 -38.61 9.12
C SER A 224 3.95 -39.87 9.90
N SER A 225 3.38 -39.68 11.10
CA SER A 225 3.00 -40.78 12.00
C SER A 225 1.79 -41.56 11.51
N ALA A 226 0.87 -40.90 10.80
CA ALA A 226 -0.36 -41.50 10.28
C ALA A 226 -0.16 -42.39 9.04
N GLN A 227 1.06 -42.48 8.50
CA GLN A 227 1.42 -43.30 7.31
C GLN A 227 0.48 -43.08 6.10
N VAL A 228 -0.07 -41.87 5.96
CA VAL A 228 -0.93 -41.51 4.83
C VAL A 228 -0.06 -41.52 3.56
N PRO A 229 -0.53 -42.06 2.42
CA PRO A 229 0.20 -42.02 1.14
C PRO A 229 0.18 -40.60 0.55
N LEU A 230 0.87 -39.68 1.20
CA LEU A 230 1.07 -38.30 0.82
C LEU A 230 2.57 -38.04 0.69
N ASP A 231 2.98 -37.36 -0.37
CA ASP A 231 4.32 -36.80 -0.42
C ASP A 231 4.40 -35.60 0.53
N ILE A 232 4.94 -35.86 1.72
CA ILE A 232 5.22 -34.85 2.74
C ILE A 232 6.67 -34.37 2.69
N SER A 233 7.51 -34.88 1.78
CA SER A 233 8.94 -34.55 1.72
C SER A 233 9.18 -33.05 1.52
N ALA A 234 8.33 -32.42 0.70
CA ALA A 234 8.39 -31.00 0.37
C ALA A 234 7.55 -30.11 1.32
N PHE A 235 6.90 -30.65 2.36
CA PHE A 235 5.95 -29.91 3.18
C PHE A 235 6.58 -28.67 3.86
N ALA A 236 5.97 -27.49 3.67
CA ALA A 236 6.46 -26.22 4.23
C ALA A 236 6.59 -26.25 5.76
N ARG A 237 7.73 -25.77 6.27
CA ARG A 237 8.03 -25.70 7.71
C ARG A 237 8.20 -24.28 8.26
N THR A 238 8.07 -23.26 7.42
CA THR A 238 8.16 -21.84 7.80
C THR A 238 7.00 -21.05 7.17
N LEU A 239 6.66 -19.89 7.74
CA LEU A 239 5.62 -19.02 7.19
C LEU A 239 5.97 -18.55 5.77
N ALA A 240 7.21 -18.09 5.53
CA ALA A 240 7.66 -17.71 4.20
C ALA A 240 7.51 -18.83 3.15
N THR A 241 7.83 -20.10 3.48
CA THR A 241 7.60 -21.21 2.55
C THR A 241 6.10 -21.51 2.35
N VAL A 242 5.26 -21.30 3.37
CA VAL A 242 3.79 -21.37 3.23
C VAL A 242 3.29 -20.29 2.28
N GLU A 243 3.76 -19.05 2.43
CA GLU A 243 3.35 -17.90 1.62
C GLU A 243 3.76 -18.05 0.15
N ARG A 244 4.97 -18.56 -0.11
CA ARG A 244 5.42 -18.93 -1.47
C ARG A 244 4.54 -20.02 -2.08
N ARG A 245 4.25 -21.11 -1.34
CA ARG A 245 3.38 -22.20 -1.83
C ARG A 245 1.94 -21.76 -2.10
N LEU A 246 1.42 -20.83 -1.32
CA LEU A 246 0.09 -20.24 -1.51
C LEU A 246 0.07 -19.12 -2.57
N GLY A 247 1.22 -18.66 -3.08
CA GLY A 247 1.32 -17.55 -4.04
C GLY A 247 0.99 -16.19 -3.45
N VAL A 248 1.04 -16.05 -2.12
CA VAL A 248 0.72 -14.83 -1.36
C VAL A 248 1.96 -14.10 -0.84
N ASN A 249 3.16 -14.69 -0.98
CA ASN A 249 4.40 -13.99 -0.66
C ASN A 249 4.49 -12.69 -1.47
N VAL A 250 4.80 -11.59 -0.79
CA VAL A 250 4.92 -10.26 -1.40
C VAL A 250 6.34 -10.01 -1.88
N ASP A 251 7.34 -10.57 -1.18
CA ASP A 251 8.78 -10.39 -1.47
C ASP A 251 9.12 -10.81 -2.90
N ASP A 252 8.56 -11.94 -3.37
CA ASP A 252 8.72 -12.47 -4.74
C ASP A 252 8.24 -11.49 -5.84
N THR A 253 7.53 -10.41 -5.47
CA THR A 253 7.07 -9.36 -6.41
C THR A 253 7.69 -7.98 -6.18
N ILE A 254 8.54 -7.81 -5.16
CA ILE A 254 9.28 -6.57 -4.93
C ILE A 254 10.68 -6.70 -5.52
N ILE A 255 10.95 -5.93 -6.57
CA ILE A 255 12.29 -5.86 -7.17
C ILE A 255 13.12 -4.86 -6.37
N TYR A 256 14.12 -5.37 -5.64
CA TYR A 256 15.08 -4.54 -4.90
C TYR A 256 16.20 -4.05 -5.83
N PHE A 257 15.89 -3.06 -6.67
CA PHE A 257 16.92 -2.35 -7.43
C PHE A 257 17.91 -1.68 -6.48
N PHE A 258 19.16 -1.55 -6.92
CA PHE A 258 20.09 -0.60 -6.31
C PHE A 258 20.25 0.63 -7.21
N VAL A 259 20.54 1.77 -6.60
CA VAL A 259 20.61 3.06 -7.29
C VAL A 259 21.92 3.78 -6.96
N CYS A 260 22.52 4.42 -7.96
CA CYS A 260 23.67 5.29 -7.74
C CYS A 260 23.28 6.42 -6.76
N PRO A 261 24.04 6.66 -5.67
CA PRO A 261 23.69 7.69 -4.69
C PRO A 261 23.80 9.12 -5.24
N GLU A 262 24.65 9.35 -6.26
CA GLU A 262 24.85 10.66 -6.90
C GLU A 262 23.83 10.92 -8.01
N CYS A 263 23.85 10.10 -9.07
CA CYS A 263 23.11 10.38 -10.30
C CYS A 263 21.77 9.62 -10.40
N TRP A 264 21.40 8.83 -9.40
CA TRP A 264 20.17 8.04 -9.31
C TRP A 264 19.92 7.09 -10.49
N LYS A 265 20.99 6.66 -11.19
CA LYS A 265 20.90 5.59 -12.19
C LYS A 265 20.50 4.30 -11.47
N ARG A 266 19.47 3.62 -11.98
CA ARG A 266 18.92 2.37 -11.46
C ARG A 266 19.63 1.18 -12.08
N HIS A 267 19.94 0.19 -11.27
CA HIS A 267 20.62 -1.06 -11.63
C HIS A 267 19.82 -2.26 -11.10
N HIS A 268 19.64 -3.28 -11.93
CA HIS A 268 18.91 -4.50 -11.61
C HIS A 268 19.74 -5.40 -10.67
N PRO A 269 19.15 -6.07 -9.66
CA PRO A 269 19.89 -6.93 -8.72
C PRO A 269 20.75 -8.01 -9.41
N SER A 270 20.38 -8.50 -10.59
CA SER A 270 21.20 -9.45 -11.36
C SER A 270 22.57 -8.89 -11.77
N GLU A 271 22.68 -7.58 -12.06
CA GLU A 271 23.95 -6.92 -12.37
C GLU A 271 24.96 -7.09 -11.24
N LEU A 272 24.50 -7.18 -9.99
CA LEU A 272 25.36 -7.38 -8.82
C LEU A 272 26.04 -8.76 -8.81
N LYS A 273 25.40 -9.79 -9.41
CA LYS A 273 25.92 -11.16 -9.54
C LYS A 273 26.95 -11.30 -10.68
N GLU A 274 26.97 -10.38 -11.65
CA GLU A 274 27.92 -10.42 -12.77
C GLU A 274 29.36 -10.16 -12.28
N PRO A 275 30.35 -11.02 -12.61
CA PRO A 275 31.70 -10.92 -12.04
C PRO A 275 32.37 -9.57 -12.37
N ASP A 276 32.21 -9.08 -13.60
CA ASP A 276 32.88 -7.90 -14.14
C ASP A 276 32.14 -6.58 -13.84
N PHE A 277 31.01 -6.62 -13.11
CA PHE A 277 30.22 -5.43 -12.81
C PHE A 277 30.95 -4.44 -11.88
N SER A 278 31.16 -3.21 -12.37
CA SER A 278 31.90 -2.18 -11.66
C SER A 278 31.24 -1.76 -10.34
N SER A 279 32.05 -1.52 -9.31
CA SER A 279 31.60 -0.90 -8.05
C SER A 279 31.32 0.60 -8.17
N THR A 280 31.61 1.23 -9.31
CA THR A 280 31.33 2.64 -9.61
C THR A 280 30.28 2.79 -10.72
N CYS A 281 29.53 3.89 -10.68
CA CYS A 281 28.44 4.11 -11.62
C CYS A 281 28.93 4.24 -13.08
N THR A 282 28.33 3.47 -13.98
CA THR A 282 28.61 3.46 -15.43
C THR A 282 27.97 4.65 -16.18
N ARG A 283 27.96 5.84 -15.56
CA ARG A 283 27.47 7.08 -16.17
C ARG A 283 28.63 8.05 -16.28
N ASP A 284 28.78 8.70 -17.42
CA ASP A 284 29.87 9.63 -17.68
C ASP A 284 29.99 10.68 -16.56
N ASN A 285 31.21 10.83 -16.02
CA ASN A 285 31.54 11.75 -14.93
C ASN A 285 30.76 11.54 -13.61
N CYS A 286 30.35 10.30 -13.31
CA CYS A 286 29.75 9.95 -12.01
C CYS A 286 30.71 9.10 -11.16
N SER A 287 31.08 9.60 -9.98
CA SER A 287 31.93 8.90 -9.00
C SER A 287 31.17 7.93 -8.10
N GLY A 288 29.83 7.94 -8.16
CA GLY A 288 28.96 7.31 -7.18
C GLY A 288 29.21 5.81 -7.04
N GLN A 289 29.56 5.40 -5.82
CA GLN A 289 29.83 4.01 -5.47
C GLN A 289 28.53 3.20 -5.44
N LEU A 290 28.41 2.26 -6.38
CA LEU A 290 27.22 1.44 -6.55
C LEU A 290 27.05 0.44 -5.43
N TYR A 291 28.12 -0.22 -4.95
CA TYR A 291 28.09 -1.20 -3.87
C TYR A 291 29.41 -1.24 -3.06
N THR A 292 29.34 -1.75 -1.83
CA THR A 292 30.52 -2.10 -1.01
C THR A 292 30.82 -3.60 -1.06
N ARG A 293 32.09 -3.96 -0.83
CA ARG A 293 32.58 -5.36 -0.86
C ARG A 293 33.04 -5.76 0.55
N LYS A 294 32.56 -6.90 1.06
CA LYS A 294 32.99 -7.47 2.35
C LYS A 294 33.36 -8.94 2.18
N ARG A 295 34.60 -9.30 2.52
CA ARG A 295 35.02 -10.71 2.53
C ARG A 295 34.44 -11.41 3.75
N LEU A 296 33.70 -12.49 3.54
CA LEU A 296 33.11 -13.30 4.59
C LEU A 296 34.14 -14.29 5.18
N ALA A 297 33.84 -14.84 6.36
CA ALA A 297 34.67 -15.87 6.99
C ALA A 297 34.82 -17.15 6.13
N SER A 298 33.86 -17.42 5.23
CA SER A 298 33.92 -18.48 4.21
C SER A 298 34.91 -18.18 3.07
N GLY A 299 35.54 -17.02 3.06
CA GLY A 299 36.45 -16.55 2.01
C GLY A 299 35.73 -15.93 0.80
N ARG A 300 34.42 -16.15 0.62
CA ARG A 300 33.58 -15.54 -0.43
C ARG A 300 33.51 -14.01 -0.26
N GLU A 301 33.42 -13.29 -1.37
CA GLU A 301 33.26 -11.82 -1.39
C GLU A 301 31.77 -11.48 -1.53
N LYS A 302 31.19 -10.85 -0.52
CA LYS A 302 29.81 -10.36 -0.56
C LYS A 302 29.77 -8.92 -1.06
N ARG A 303 28.83 -8.61 -1.97
CA ARG A 303 28.56 -7.27 -2.50
C ARG A 303 27.27 -6.74 -1.85
N THR A 304 27.30 -5.51 -1.31
CA THR A 304 26.21 -5.02 -0.43
C THR A 304 25.70 -3.61 -0.79
N PRO A 305 24.49 -3.48 -1.35
CA PRO A 305 23.83 -2.19 -1.61
C PRO A 305 24.54 -1.41 -2.72
N THR A 306 24.90 -0.13 -2.58
CA THR A 306 25.04 0.79 -1.45
C THR A 306 23.71 1.41 -1.01
N LYS A 307 22.83 1.70 -1.96
CA LYS A 307 21.51 2.34 -1.75
C LYS A 307 20.46 1.55 -2.52
N ILE A 308 19.40 1.15 -1.82
CA ILE A 308 18.35 0.25 -2.34
C ILE A 308 17.11 1.09 -2.66
N MET A 309 16.40 0.71 -3.71
CA MET A 309 15.10 1.24 -4.09
C MET A 309 14.16 0.06 -4.37
N PRO A 310 13.29 -0.32 -3.40
CA PRO A 310 12.27 -1.33 -3.66
C PRO A 310 11.30 -0.83 -4.72
N PHE A 311 10.92 -1.72 -5.64
CA PHE A 311 10.01 -1.41 -6.74
C PHE A 311 9.05 -2.58 -6.93
N PHE A 312 7.76 -2.33 -6.73
CA PHE A 312 6.69 -3.27 -7.08
C PHE A 312 6.19 -2.90 -8.48
N PRO A 313 6.39 -3.73 -9.54
CA PRO A 313 5.90 -3.43 -10.88
C PRO A 313 4.39 -3.11 -10.89
N PRO A 314 3.96 -1.93 -11.36
CA PRO A 314 2.56 -1.51 -11.26
C PRO A 314 1.57 -2.45 -11.94
N ASN A 315 1.97 -3.12 -13.03
CA ASN A 315 1.17 -4.16 -13.69
C ASN A 315 0.88 -5.34 -12.76
N ILE A 316 1.90 -5.88 -12.07
CA ILE A 316 1.76 -7.00 -11.14
C ILE A 316 0.96 -6.56 -9.90
N ALA A 317 1.21 -5.36 -9.37
CA ALA A 317 0.47 -4.80 -8.25
C ALA A 317 -1.04 -4.64 -8.56
N ILE A 318 -1.37 -4.07 -9.73
CA ILE A 318 -2.76 -3.93 -10.20
C ILE A 318 -3.39 -5.30 -10.43
N GLN A 319 -2.69 -6.25 -11.08
CA GLN A 319 -3.22 -7.60 -11.25
C GLN A 319 -3.50 -8.30 -9.92
N ARG A 320 -2.56 -8.30 -8.98
CA ARG A 320 -2.75 -8.87 -7.63
C ARG A 320 -3.90 -8.19 -6.88
N MET A 321 -4.10 -6.89 -7.06
CA MET A 321 -5.26 -6.18 -6.52
C MET A 321 -6.57 -6.64 -7.17
N MET A 322 -6.64 -6.70 -8.51
CA MET A 322 -7.84 -7.08 -9.26
C MET A 322 -8.20 -8.56 -9.15
N ARG A 323 -7.25 -9.45 -8.83
CA ARG A 323 -7.51 -10.86 -8.51
C ARG A 323 -8.19 -11.07 -7.14
N ARG A 324 -8.36 -10.02 -6.31
CA ARG A 324 -9.09 -10.14 -5.03
C ARG A 324 -10.60 -10.27 -5.27
N PRO A 325 -11.31 -11.16 -4.54
CA PRO A 325 -12.78 -11.19 -4.55
C PRO A 325 -13.39 -9.82 -4.25
N ALA A 326 -14.55 -9.53 -4.83
CA ALA A 326 -15.26 -8.25 -4.75
C ALA A 326 -14.54 -7.01 -5.32
N LYS A 327 -13.29 -7.10 -5.82
CA LYS A 327 -12.56 -5.93 -6.32
C LYS A 327 -13.18 -5.34 -7.60
N TYR A 328 -13.76 -6.18 -8.46
CA TYR A 328 -14.47 -5.72 -9.65
C TYR A 328 -15.68 -4.85 -9.28
N GLU A 329 -16.46 -5.30 -8.30
CA GLU A 329 -17.62 -4.62 -7.75
C GLU A 329 -17.20 -3.32 -7.05
N GLU A 330 -16.15 -3.34 -6.23
CA GLU A 330 -15.58 -2.17 -5.55
C GLU A 330 -15.14 -1.09 -6.55
N CYS A 331 -14.43 -1.46 -7.63
CA CYS A 331 -14.02 -0.53 -8.69
C CYS A 331 -15.20 0.09 -9.47
N ASN A 332 -16.41 -0.46 -9.34
CA ASN A 332 -17.63 0.06 -9.96
C ASN A 332 -18.63 0.65 -8.94
N HIS A 333 -18.33 0.65 -7.64
CA HIS A 333 -19.26 1.07 -6.57
C HIS A 333 -19.73 2.53 -6.69
N TRP A 334 -18.89 3.40 -7.26
CA TRP A 334 -19.22 4.82 -7.52
C TRP A 334 -20.28 5.04 -8.62
N ARG A 335 -20.65 4.00 -9.40
CA ARG A 335 -21.63 4.12 -10.49
C ARG A 335 -23.05 4.23 -9.93
N LYS A 336 -23.79 5.24 -10.40
CA LYS A 336 -25.24 5.37 -10.18
C LYS A 336 -26.00 4.61 -11.28
N GLU A 337 -27.31 4.43 -11.11
CA GLU A 337 -28.20 3.70 -12.05
C GLU A 337 -28.15 4.22 -13.51
N ASN A 338 -27.77 5.49 -13.71
CA ASN A 338 -27.60 6.10 -15.03
C ASN A 338 -26.13 6.17 -15.53
N ASP A 339 -25.17 5.60 -14.78
CA ASP A 339 -23.73 5.59 -15.13
C ASP A 339 -23.28 4.23 -15.73
N HIS A 340 -24.18 3.54 -16.44
CA HIS A 340 -23.87 2.30 -17.15
C HIS A 340 -23.38 2.58 -18.58
N GLY A 341 -22.24 1.96 -18.94
CA GLY A 341 -21.63 2.08 -20.26
C GLY A 341 -20.71 3.31 -20.45
N PRO A 342 -20.11 3.47 -21.65
CA PRO A 342 -19.21 4.57 -21.96
C PRO A 342 -19.97 5.90 -22.10
N ALA A 343 -19.51 6.93 -21.40
CA ALA A 343 -20.07 8.29 -21.45
C ALA A 343 -18.95 9.31 -21.70
N PRO A 344 -19.21 10.49 -22.29
CA PRO A 344 -18.17 11.50 -22.50
C PRO A 344 -17.67 12.14 -21.19
N PRO A 345 -16.46 12.73 -21.18
CA PRO A 345 -16.02 13.66 -20.15
C PRO A 345 -17.05 14.76 -19.85
N ILE A 346 -17.27 15.04 -18.57
CA ILE A 346 -18.11 16.17 -18.13
C ILE A 346 -17.25 17.45 -18.07
N SER A 347 -17.75 18.57 -18.60
CA SER A 347 -17.07 19.88 -18.48
C SER A 347 -17.08 20.38 -17.03
N LEU A 348 -16.33 21.44 -16.71
CA LEU A 348 -16.37 22.01 -15.36
C LEU A 348 -17.71 22.72 -15.12
N GLU A 349 -18.21 23.37 -16.16
CA GLU A 349 -19.44 24.11 -16.22
C GLU A 349 -20.66 23.19 -16.03
N ASP A 350 -20.70 22.05 -16.73
CA ASP A 350 -21.75 21.04 -16.57
C ASP A 350 -21.72 20.41 -15.17
N TRP A 351 -20.53 20.17 -14.61
CA TRP A 351 -20.40 19.64 -13.25
C TRP A 351 -20.90 20.67 -12.22
N LEU A 352 -20.44 21.92 -12.27
CA LEU A 352 -20.90 23.00 -11.40
C LEU A 352 -22.42 23.25 -11.51
N ALA A 353 -23.02 23.07 -12.69
CA ALA A 353 -24.46 23.22 -12.89
C ALA A 353 -25.29 22.06 -12.30
N ASN A 354 -24.68 20.91 -12.02
CA ASN A 354 -25.34 19.69 -11.51
C ASN A 354 -24.86 19.28 -10.11
N THR A 355 -23.95 20.04 -9.49
CA THR A 355 -23.42 19.82 -8.14
C THR A 355 -23.88 20.93 -7.22
N ASP A 356 -24.51 20.55 -6.10
CA ASP A 356 -24.87 21.49 -5.04
C ASP A 356 -23.62 21.88 -4.23
N MET A 357 -23.09 23.07 -4.51
CA MET A 357 -21.88 23.59 -3.86
C MET A 357 -22.13 24.10 -2.42
N ASP A 358 -23.39 24.17 -1.97
CA ASP A 358 -23.71 24.46 -0.56
C ASP A 358 -23.59 23.18 0.31
N LEU A 359 -23.46 22.00 -0.31
CA LEU A 359 -23.21 20.72 0.36
C LEU A 359 -21.73 20.30 0.23
N PRO A 360 -21.15 19.69 1.29
CA PRO A 360 -19.81 19.12 1.18
C PRO A 360 -19.80 17.92 0.23
N LEU A 361 -18.76 17.81 -0.60
CA LEU A 361 -18.50 16.61 -1.41
C LEU A 361 -18.25 15.42 -0.46
N GLY A 362 -18.90 14.29 -0.70
CA GLY A 362 -18.85 13.14 0.21
C GLY A 362 -17.56 12.33 0.06
N ASP A 363 -17.11 12.14 -1.19
CA ASP A 363 -15.89 11.40 -1.50
C ASP A 363 -15.15 11.96 -2.74
N ILE A 364 -14.13 11.24 -3.22
CA ILE A 364 -13.33 11.61 -4.40
C ILE A 364 -14.09 11.44 -5.73
N HIS A 365 -15.16 10.64 -5.76
CA HIS A 365 -15.95 10.33 -6.94
C HIS A 365 -16.97 11.45 -7.28
N ASP A 366 -17.36 12.23 -6.28
CA ASP A 366 -18.15 13.46 -6.46
C ASP A 366 -17.35 14.58 -7.16
N GLY A 367 -16.02 14.61 -7.01
CA GLY A 367 -15.16 15.65 -7.56
C GLY A 367 -15.09 15.66 -9.09
N TRP A 368 -15.18 16.85 -9.69
CA TRP A 368 -15.15 17.07 -11.15
C TRP A 368 -14.10 16.21 -11.90
N ARG A 369 -12.87 16.15 -11.38
CA ARG A 369 -11.76 15.40 -11.99
C ARG A 369 -12.06 13.92 -12.20
N TRP A 370 -12.86 13.29 -11.34
CA TRP A 370 -13.26 11.89 -11.47
C TRP A 370 -14.02 11.64 -12.78
N ARG A 371 -14.94 12.54 -13.15
CA ARG A 371 -15.80 12.41 -14.34
C ARG A 371 -15.27 13.14 -15.59
N ASN A 372 -14.21 13.94 -15.46
CA ASN A 372 -13.64 14.74 -16.55
C ASN A 372 -12.50 14.05 -17.31
N ILE A 373 -11.78 13.08 -16.72
CA ILE A 373 -10.59 12.51 -17.39
C ILE A 373 -10.99 11.68 -18.62
N PRO A 374 -10.53 12.02 -19.83
CA PRO A 374 -10.77 11.21 -21.03
C PRO A 374 -9.93 9.92 -21.05
N ALA A 375 -10.49 8.85 -21.59
CA ALA A 375 -9.83 7.59 -21.87
C ALA A 375 -9.00 7.65 -23.17
N PHE A 376 -8.20 6.60 -23.40
CA PHE A 376 -7.48 6.36 -24.66
C PHE A 376 -6.63 7.57 -25.09
N LEU A 377 -5.89 8.13 -24.14
CA LEU A 377 -4.91 9.17 -24.39
C LEU A 377 -3.56 8.54 -24.75
N LYS A 378 -2.91 9.10 -25.77
CA LYS A 378 -1.52 8.83 -26.11
C LYS A 378 -0.67 10.00 -25.66
N ARG A 379 0.39 9.69 -24.90
CA ARG A 379 1.40 10.67 -24.52
C ARG A 379 2.33 10.95 -25.70
N GLU A 380 2.50 12.21 -26.04
CA GLU A 380 3.36 12.67 -27.12
C GLU A 380 4.29 13.78 -26.62
N TRP A 381 5.53 13.79 -27.12
CA TRP A 381 6.48 14.87 -26.88
C TRP A 381 6.26 16.00 -27.90
N ASP A 382 5.96 17.21 -27.42
CA ASP A 382 5.93 18.43 -28.22
C ASP A 382 7.34 19.04 -28.22
N GLU A 383 8.13 18.75 -29.25
CA GLU A 383 9.52 19.23 -29.38
C GLU A 383 9.64 20.76 -29.30
N ARG A 384 8.63 21.49 -29.81
CA ARG A 384 8.63 22.95 -29.84
C ARG A 384 8.42 23.54 -28.45
N ARG A 385 7.52 22.95 -27.66
CA ARG A 385 7.27 23.36 -26.27
C ARG A 385 8.19 22.70 -25.25
N ARG A 386 8.93 21.65 -25.66
CA ARG A 386 9.71 20.76 -24.80
C ARG A 386 8.90 20.22 -23.62
N ASN A 387 7.66 19.82 -23.89
CA ASN A 387 6.77 19.25 -22.88
C ASN A 387 6.05 18.00 -23.40
N LEU A 388 5.51 17.22 -22.45
CA LEU A 388 4.64 16.10 -22.75
C LEU A 388 3.20 16.59 -22.81
N LYS A 389 2.48 16.21 -23.87
CA LYS A 389 1.04 16.41 -24.04
C LYS A 389 0.35 15.05 -24.12
N ASP A 390 -0.82 14.93 -23.51
CA ASP A 390 -1.67 13.75 -23.65
C ASP A 390 -2.76 14.06 -24.70
N VAL A 391 -2.76 13.30 -25.81
CA VAL A 391 -3.58 13.55 -27.00
C VAL A 391 -4.59 12.40 -27.15
N PRO A 392 -5.89 12.67 -27.38
CA PRO A 392 -6.87 11.60 -27.52
C PRO A 392 -6.69 10.83 -28.84
N LEU A 393 -6.73 9.50 -28.75
CA LEU A 393 -6.68 8.60 -29.92
C LEU A 393 -7.96 8.65 -30.76
N PHE A 394 -9.07 9.11 -30.18
CA PHE A 394 -10.39 9.19 -30.81
C PHE A 394 -10.92 10.63 -30.76
N LYS A 395 -11.76 11.02 -31.73
CA LYS A 395 -12.37 12.36 -31.80
C LYS A 395 -13.24 12.69 -30.57
N SER A 396 -13.84 11.67 -29.96
CA SER A 396 -14.71 11.78 -28.78
C SER A 396 -14.42 10.61 -27.85
N PRO A 397 -13.34 10.66 -27.05
CA PRO A 397 -13.02 9.59 -26.11
C PRO A 397 -14.09 9.53 -25.01
N PRO A 398 -14.48 8.33 -24.53
CA PRO A 398 -15.27 8.22 -23.31
C PRO A 398 -14.45 8.68 -22.09
N ARG A 399 -15.10 9.05 -20.99
CA ARG A 399 -14.44 9.33 -19.70
C ARG A 399 -13.87 8.03 -19.13
N PHE A 400 -12.65 8.10 -18.61
CA PHE A 400 -11.85 6.95 -18.17
C PHE A 400 -12.59 6.05 -17.18
N VAL A 401 -13.21 6.64 -16.15
CA VAL A 401 -13.96 5.89 -15.13
C VAL A 401 -15.15 5.13 -15.72
N SER A 402 -15.74 5.57 -16.84
CA SER A 402 -16.89 4.88 -17.45
C SER A 402 -16.55 3.53 -18.08
N LEU A 403 -15.27 3.22 -18.29
CA LEU A 403 -14.81 1.90 -18.75
C LEU A 403 -14.96 0.83 -17.64
N PRO A 404 -15.09 -0.46 -17.99
CA PRO A 404 -15.01 -1.54 -17.01
C PRO A 404 -13.72 -1.44 -16.21
N CYS A 405 -13.81 -1.49 -14.88
CA CYS A 405 -12.68 -1.34 -13.96
C CYS A 405 -11.84 -0.06 -14.17
N GLY A 406 -12.49 1.08 -14.47
CA GLY A 406 -11.82 2.38 -14.63
C GLY A 406 -11.12 2.88 -13.37
N LEU A 407 -9.90 2.39 -13.12
CA LEU A 407 -9.08 2.67 -11.94
C LEU A 407 -8.23 3.93 -12.11
N LEU A 408 -8.65 5.04 -11.49
CA LEU A 408 -7.84 6.26 -11.45
C LEU A 408 -6.87 6.24 -10.26
N LEU A 409 -5.58 6.00 -10.52
CA LEU A 409 -4.51 6.20 -9.53
C LEU A 409 -3.97 7.63 -9.62
N THR A 410 -4.04 8.38 -8.53
CA THR A 410 -3.42 9.71 -8.40
C THR A 410 -2.36 9.67 -7.32
N ILE A 411 -1.12 10.01 -7.66
CA ILE A 411 -0.03 10.16 -6.69
C ILE A 411 0.13 11.65 -6.41
N ASN A 412 -0.44 12.12 -5.29
CA ASN A 412 -0.22 13.47 -4.81
C ASN A 412 1.14 13.52 -4.12
N ILE A 413 2.09 14.27 -4.69
CA ILE A 413 3.43 14.43 -4.13
C ILE A 413 3.56 15.84 -3.58
N ASP A 414 3.17 16.02 -2.31
CA ASP A 414 3.39 17.27 -1.59
C ASP A 414 4.86 17.42 -1.21
N TRP A 415 5.62 18.14 -2.04
CA TRP A 415 7.00 18.52 -1.72
C TRP A 415 7.02 19.70 -0.75
N TYR A 416 7.18 19.41 0.55
CA TYR A 416 7.63 20.39 1.54
C TYR A 416 9.09 20.74 1.27
N PHE A 417 9.32 21.76 0.44
CA PHE A 417 10.66 22.29 0.18
C PHE A 417 11.13 23.13 1.37
N PHE A 418 11.81 22.48 2.32
CA PHE A 418 12.60 23.20 3.32
C PHE A 418 13.81 23.82 2.63
N ALA A 419 13.64 25.05 2.16
CA ALA A 419 14.76 25.91 1.82
C ALA A 419 15.49 26.27 3.12
N PHE A 420 16.57 25.54 3.43
CA PHE A 420 17.59 26.04 4.33
C PHE A 420 18.27 27.21 3.61
N ALA A 421 18.10 28.41 4.18
CA ALA A 421 18.74 29.65 3.74
C ALA A 421 20.08 29.85 4.47
#